data_AF-A0A4Q3M4Y5-F1
#
_entry.id   AF-A0A4Q3M4Y5-F1
#
_cell.length_a   1.000
_cell.length_b   1.000
_cell.length_c   1.000
_cell.angle_alpha   90.00
_cell.angle_beta   90.00
_cell.angle_gamma   90.00
#
_symmetry.space_group_name_H-M   'P 1'
#
loop_
_entity.id
_entity.type
_entity.pdbx_description
1 polymer ?
#
loop_
_entity_poly.entity_id
_entity_poly.type
_entity_poly.pdbx_seq_one_letter_code
_entity_poly.pdbx_strand_id
1 'polypeptide(L)'
;MDFSGLLLQLLNGLAGASTLFLVAVGLSLIFGVTRIVNFAHGSFYMLGLYVAYTLVERLGGVLGFWPALLIAPLVVGLLGAVVEMALLRRIYRAPELFQLLATFALVLVIKDAALWFWGPEELFGPRAPGLQGAVPLLGRRFPAYDLFLIAVGPLVLALLWLLLHRTRWGTLVRAATQDREMVGALGVNQAWLFTTVFALGALLAGLGGALQLPREPASLEMDLNTIGAAFVVVVVGGMGSIPGAFVAALLIAQLKAVCIWLGVVEVGGISIAFPRLTLVVEFLVMAAVLVWRPWGLLGRPQAAVRVQAQPDAPLQPSGPRTRLAWALGVGLLALLPVLAGAWPYATVLVQDLLVAALFAASLHAIMGPGGMHSFGHAAYFGIGAYAAALLVRTAGWPLEAALLLAPLVAASFALVYGWFCVRLSGVYLAMLTLAFAQITWAIAFQWDAFTG
;
A
#
# COMPACT_ATOMS: atom_id res chain seq x y z
N MET A 1 -17.18 -28.84 4.99
CA MET A 1 -15.76 -28.51 5.21
C MET A 1 -14.96 -29.80 5.17
N ASP A 2 -14.14 -30.00 4.14
CA ASP A 2 -13.37 -31.24 3.94
C ASP A 2 -11.87 -30.95 4.10
N PHE A 3 -11.13 -31.88 4.72
CA PHE A 3 -9.69 -31.81 4.95
C PHE A 3 -8.92 -31.66 3.64
N SER A 4 -9.35 -32.38 2.59
CA SER A 4 -8.74 -32.24 1.26
C SER A 4 -8.88 -30.82 0.72
N GLY A 5 -10.01 -30.16 0.97
CA GLY A 5 -10.24 -28.76 0.62
C GLY A 5 -9.37 -27.78 1.42
N LEU A 6 -9.16 -28.04 2.71
CA LEU A 6 -8.28 -27.22 3.54
C LEU A 6 -6.85 -27.26 3.02
N LEU A 7 -6.34 -28.46 2.74
CA LEU A 7 -4.97 -28.62 2.26
C LEU A 7 -4.74 -27.88 0.94
N LEU A 8 -5.66 -28.01 -0.03
CA LEU A 8 -5.54 -27.28 -1.29
C LEU A 8 -5.55 -25.77 -1.10
N GLN A 9 -6.40 -25.27 -0.20
CA GLN A 9 -6.47 -23.85 0.06
C GLN A 9 -5.20 -23.33 0.74
N LEU A 10 -4.61 -24.11 1.65
CA LEU A 10 -3.30 -23.82 2.24
C LEU A 10 -2.18 -23.85 1.19
N LEU A 11 -2.22 -24.78 0.23
CA LEU A 11 -1.26 -24.79 -0.88
C LEU A 11 -1.40 -23.56 -1.78
N ASN A 12 -2.63 -23.13 -2.08
CA ASN A 12 -2.86 -21.86 -2.79
C ASN A 12 -2.39 -20.66 -1.95
N GLY A 13 -2.58 -20.71 -0.63
CA GLY A 13 -2.01 -19.77 0.33
C GLY A 13 -0.48 -19.68 0.24
N LEU A 14 0.24 -20.80 0.13
CA LEU A 14 1.69 -20.78 -0.09
C LEU A 14 2.06 -20.15 -1.44
N ALA A 15 1.30 -20.43 -2.50
CA ALA A 15 1.56 -19.84 -3.81
C ALA A 15 1.39 -18.31 -3.79
N GLY A 16 0.32 -17.82 -3.15
CA GLY A 16 0.09 -16.40 -2.92
C GLY A 16 1.11 -15.78 -1.96
N ALA A 17 1.61 -16.53 -0.96
CA ALA A 17 2.66 -16.06 -0.06
C ALA A 17 3.95 -15.74 -0.82
N SER A 18 4.32 -16.55 -1.81
CA SER A 18 5.53 -16.32 -2.62
C SER A 18 5.47 -14.99 -3.37
N THR A 19 4.36 -14.67 -4.02
CA THR A 19 4.24 -13.44 -4.83
C THR A 19 4.16 -12.20 -3.94
N LEU A 20 3.39 -12.29 -2.85
CA LEU A 20 3.33 -11.27 -1.81
C LEU A 20 4.70 -11.02 -1.16
N PHE A 21 5.46 -12.09 -0.90
CA PHE A 21 6.84 -12.00 -0.40
C PHE A 21 7.77 -11.30 -1.40
N LEU A 22 7.70 -11.59 -2.69
CA LEU A 22 8.55 -10.97 -3.71
C LEU A 22 8.43 -9.44 -3.75
N VAL A 23 7.20 -8.93 -3.65
CA VAL A 23 6.97 -7.48 -3.59
C VAL A 23 7.45 -6.91 -2.26
N ALA A 24 7.05 -7.54 -1.15
CA ALA A 24 7.35 -7.06 0.19
C ALA A 24 8.85 -7.08 0.51
N VAL A 25 9.60 -8.08 0.05
CA VAL A 25 11.03 -8.18 0.30
C VAL A 25 11.81 -7.08 -0.43
N GLY A 26 11.39 -6.70 -1.64
CA GLY A 26 11.94 -5.57 -2.36
C GLY A 26 11.70 -4.25 -1.61
N LEU A 27 10.47 -4.03 -1.13
CA LEU A 27 10.11 -2.85 -0.34
C LEU A 27 10.86 -2.81 1.00
N SER A 28 10.98 -3.96 1.68
CA SER A 28 11.72 -4.11 2.94
C SER A 28 13.21 -3.78 2.76
N LEU A 29 13.81 -4.22 1.65
CA LEU A 29 15.21 -3.92 1.34
C LEU A 29 15.43 -2.42 1.09
N ILE A 30 14.58 -1.80 0.26
CA ILE A 30 14.64 -0.36 -0.02
C ILE A 30 14.49 0.43 1.28
N PHE A 31 13.47 0.12 2.08
CA PHE A 31 13.22 0.80 3.34
C PHE A 31 14.38 0.59 4.33
N GLY A 32 14.92 -0.62 4.40
CA GLY A 32 15.99 -0.96 5.33
C GLY A 32 17.21 -0.04 5.18
N VAL A 33 17.52 0.37 3.95
CA VAL A 33 18.67 1.20 3.62
C VAL A 33 18.31 2.69 3.57
N THR A 34 17.20 3.05 2.93
CA THR A 34 16.81 4.45 2.69
C THR A 34 16.04 5.07 3.85
N ARG A 35 15.31 4.26 4.64
CA ARG A 35 14.30 4.68 5.62
C ARG A 35 13.13 5.47 5.01
N ILE A 36 12.89 5.30 3.71
CA ILE A 36 11.85 6.01 2.97
C ILE A 36 10.77 5.04 2.55
N VAL A 37 9.53 5.43 2.78
CA VAL A 37 8.34 4.71 2.33
C VAL A 37 8.08 5.07 0.86
N ASN A 38 8.11 4.07 -0.03
CA ASN A 38 7.91 4.28 -1.46
C ASN A 38 6.55 3.75 -1.93
N PHE A 39 5.59 4.65 -2.18
CA PHE A 39 4.26 4.27 -2.69
C PHE A 39 4.30 3.73 -4.13
N ALA A 40 5.27 4.14 -4.95
CA ALA A 40 5.41 3.70 -6.34
C ALA A 40 5.86 2.23 -6.47
N HIS A 41 6.19 1.56 -5.36
CA HIS A 41 6.64 0.17 -5.41
C HIS A 41 5.56 -0.79 -5.92
N GLY A 42 4.28 -0.53 -5.63
CA GLY A 42 3.16 -1.27 -6.22
C GLY A 42 3.04 -1.04 -7.73
N SER A 43 3.34 0.18 -8.20
CA SER A 43 3.39 0.49 -9.63
C SER A 43 4.52 -0.26 -10.35
N PHE A 44 5.65 -0.55 -9.70
CA PHE A 44 6.69 -1.42 -10.27
C PHE A 44 6.24 -2.88 -10.39
N TYR A 45 5.44 -3.38 -9.45
CA TYR A 45 4.80 -4.70 -9.58
C TYR A 45 3.84 -4.73 -10.76
N MET A 46 2.97 -3.72 -10.87
CA MET A 46 2.04 -3.57 -11.99
C MET A 46 2.78 -3.51 -13.34
N LEU A 47 3.81 -2.66 -13.46
CA LEU A 47 4.65 -2.57 -14.65
C LEU A 47 5.35 -3.90 -14.96
N GLY A 48 5.76 -4.67 -13.96
CA GLY A 48 6.31 -6.01 -14.16
C GLY A 48 5.37 -6.92 -14.93
N LEU A 49 4.08 -6.88 -14.63
CA LEU A 49 3.07 -7.68 -15.30
C LEU A 49 2.78 -7.15 -16.72
N TYR A 50 2.58 -5.84 -16.91
CA TYR A 50 2.37 -5.25 -18.25
C TYR A 50 3.55 -5.43 -19.20
N VAL A 51 4.78 -5.26 -18.69
CA VAL A 51 6.00 -5.49 -19.46
C VAL A 51 6.16 -6.98 -19.76
N ALA A 52 5.87 -7.87 -18.81
CA ALA A 52 5.86 -9.31 -19.06
C ALA A 52 4.85 -9.71 -20.13
N TYR A 53 3.62 -9.18 -20.07
CA TYR A 53 2.59 -9.38 -21.08
C TYR A 53 3.10 -9.01 -22.48
N THR A 54 3.60 -7.79 -22.64
CA THR A 54 4.09 -7.29 -23.94
C THR A 54 5.31 -8.07 -24.45
N LEU A 55 6.24 -8.44 -23.57
CA LEU A 55 7.41 -9.23 -23.98
C LEU A 55 7.03 -10.66 -24.37
N VAL A 56 6.11 -11.30 -23.64
CA VAL A 56 5.65 -12.64 -23.97
C VAL A 56 4.83 -12.63 -25.27
N GLU A 57 3.97 -11.64 -25.48
CA GLU A 57 3.18 -11.52 -26.70
C GLU A 57 4.07 -11.26 -27.93
N ARG A 58 5.00 -10.31 -27.83
CA ARG A 58 5.82 -9.88 -28.99
C ARG A 58 7.05 -10.75 -29.24
N LEU A 59 7.70 -11.23 -28.18
CA LEU A 59 8.98 -11.96 -28.26
C LEU A 59 8.85 -13.43 -27.85
N GLY A 60 7.73 -13.86 -27.28
CA GLY A 60 7.57 -15.23 -26.81
C GLY A 60 7.64 -16.28 -27.92
N GLY A 61 7.31 -15.93 -29.16
CA GLY A 61 7.50 -16.80 -30.32
C GLY A 61 8.97 -17.04 -30.70
N VAL A 62 9.87 -16.10 -30.37
CA VAL A 62 11.30 -16.15 -30.73
C VAL A 62 12.16 -16.61 -29.55
N LEU A 63 11.98 -15.98 -28.38
CA LEU A 63 12.77 -16.24 -27.18
C LEU A 63 12.18 -17.34 -26.29
N GLY A 64 10.93 -17.73 -26.53
CA GLY A 64 10.15 -18.56 -25.62
C GLY A 64 9.55 -17.77 -24.46
N PHE A 65 8.54 -18.35 -23.83
CA PHE A 65 7.80 -17.72 -22.72
C PHE A 65 8.70 -17.37 -21.52
N TRP A 66 9.50 -18.33 -21.04
CA TRP A 66 10.28 -18.16 -19.81
C TRP A 66 11.36 -17.07 -19.90
N PRO A 67 12.19 -17.00 -20.97
CA PRO A 67 13.15 -15.92 -21.10
C PRO A 67 12.47 -14.56 -21.28
N ALA A 68 11.39 -14.47 -22.08
CA ALA A 68 10.62 -13.24 -22.22
C ALA A 68 10.06 -12.75 -20.88
N LEU A 69 9.58 -13.68 -20.04
CA LEU A 69 9.10 -13.39 -18.69
C LEU A 69 10.20 -12.86 -17.76
N LEU A 70 11.41 -13.44 -17.83
CA LEU A 70 12.53 -13.04 -16.97
C LEU A 70 13.21 -11.74 -17.41
N ILE A 71 13.01 -11.28 -18.64
CA ILE A 71 13.49 -9.97 -19.10
C ILE A 71 12.67 -8.83 -18.48
N ALA A 72 11.36 -9.04 -18.24
CA ALA A 72 10.48 -8.03 -17.65
C ALA A 72 10.99 -7.45 -16.31
N PRO A 73 11.36 -8.25 -15.29
CA PRO A 73 11.90 -7.71 -14.04
C PRO A 73 13.23 -6.96 -14.23
N LEU A 74 14.05 -7.30 -15.22
CA LEU A 74 15.28 -6.56 -15.52
C LEU A 74 14.97 -5.15 -16.04
N VAL A 75 13.97 -5.04 -16.92
CA VAL A 75 13.48 -3.74 -17.43
C VAL A 75 12.92 -2.90 -16.29
N VAL A 76 12.10 -3.48 -15.41
CA VAL A 76 11.54 -2.77 -14.25
C VAL A 76 12.64 -2.37 -13.26
N GLY A 77 13.63 -3.23 -13.01
CA GLY A 77 14.79 -2.92 -12.18
C GLY A 77 15.59 -1.74 -12.72
N LEU A 78 15.82 -1.68 -14.04
CA LEU A 78 16.47 -0.56 -14.70
C LEU A 78 15.64 0.73 -14.59
N LEU A 79 14.32 0.64 -14.82
CA LEU A 79 13.41 1.77 -14.66
C LEU A 79 13.42 2.29 -13.22
N GLY A 80 13.43 1.39 -12.23
CA GLY A 80 13.60 1.73 -10.83
C GLY A 80 14.92 2.48 -10.56
N ALA A 81 16.04 2.03 -11.14
CA ALA A 81 17.33 2.72 -11.04
C ALA A 81 17.26 4.15 -11.62
N VAL A 82 16.60 4.32 -12.76
CA VAL A 82 16.40 5.63 -13.41
C VAL A 82 15.54 6.55 -12.54
N VAL A 83 14.42 6.04 -12.02
CA VAL A 83 13.55 6.78 -11.09
C VAL A 83 14.31 7.22 -9.85
N GLU A 84 15.10 6.32 -9.26
CA GLU A 84 15.91 6.64 -8.09
C GLU A 84 16.88 7.78 -8.39
N MET A 85 17.63 7.66 -9.48
CA MET A 85 18.66 8.63 -9.85
C MET A 85 18.08 9.99 -10.26
N ALA A 86 16.96 9.99 -10.97
CA ALA A 86 16.34 11.20 -11.50
C ALA A 86 15.42 11.90 -10.50
N LEU A 87 14.66 11.16 -9.70
CA LEU A 87 13.66 11.74 -8.81
C LEU A 87 14.10 11.66 -7.35
N LEU A 88 14.23 10.44 -6.81
CA LEU A 88 14.33 10.23 -5.37
C LEU A 88 15.64 10.74 -4.79
N ARG A 89 16.77 10.53 -5.48
CA ARG A 89 18.09 10.99 -5.05
C ARG A 89 18.14 12.50 -4.81
N ARG A 90 17.35 13.28 -5.56
CA ARG A 90 17.31 14.75 -5.44
C ARG A 90 16.52 15.22 -4.22
N ILE A 91 15.65 14.37 -3.68
CA ILE A 91 14.71 14.71 -2.59
C ILE A 91 14.97 13.93 -1.30
N TYR A 92 16.00 13.08 -1.21
CA TYR A 92 16.34 12.34 0.02
C TYR A 92 16.63 13.23 1.24
N ARG A 93 17.05 14.48 1.02
CA ARG A 93 17.28 15.46 2.09
C ARG A 93 16.03 16.25 2.45
N ALA A 94 14.96 16.15 1.66
CA ALA A 94 13.69 16.82 1.93
C ALA A 94 12.92 16.08 3.04
N PRO A 95 12.02 16.77 3.77
CA PRO A 95 11.11 16.14 4.73
C PRO A 95 10.36 14.94 4.14
N GLU A 96 10.04 13.96 4.97
CA GLU A 96 9.39 12.70 4.58
C GLU A 96 8.14 12.93 3.71
N LEU A 97 7.34 13.94 4.05
CA LEU A 97 6.12 14.33 3.32
C LEU A 97 6.39 14.59 1.83
N PHE A 98 7.49 15.24 1.46
CA PHE A 98 7.82 15.50 0.06
C PHE A 98 8.20 14.24 -0.69
N GLN A 99 8.85 13.29 -0.02
CA GLN A 99 9.23 12.01 -0.60
C GLN A 99 7.99 11.14 -0.85
N LEU A 100 7.06 11.15 0.11
CA LEU A 100 5.75 10.52 -0.01
C LEU A 100 4.94 11.12 -1.16
N LEU A 101 4.87 12.46 -1.23
CA LEU A 101 4.18 13.17 -2.32
C LEU A 101 4.79 12.84 -3.69
N ALA A 102 6.12 12.84 -3.80
CA ALA A 102 6.82 12.53 -5.04
C ALA A 102 6.58 11.08 -5.50
N THR A 103 6.59 10.12 -4.56
CA THR A 103 6.31 8.71 -4.89
C THR A 103 4.84 8.49 -5.23
N PHE A 104 3.90 9.20 -4.60
CA PHE A 104 2.50 9.18 -4.98
C PHE A 104 2.27 9.81 -6.37
N ALA A 105 2.93 10.93 -6.68
CA ALA A 105 2.90 11.51 -8.02
C ALA A 105 3.44 10.52 -9.07
N LEU A 106 4.49 9.76 -8.74
CA LEU A 106 5.01 8.72 -9.61
C LEU A 106 4.01 7.56 -9.83
N VAL A 107 3.23 7.17 -8.81
CA VAL A 107 2.13 6.22 -8.97
C VAL A 107 1.17 6.70 -10.06
N LEU A 108 0.71 7.96 -9.97
CA LEU A 108 -0.22 8.55 -10.95
C LEU A 108 0.39 8.59 -12.36
N VAL A 109 1.63 9.05 -12.49
CA VAL A 109 2.32 9.11 -13.78
C VAL A 109 2.48 7.72 -14.39
N ILE A 110 2.85 6.71 -13.60
CA ILE A 110 2.99 5.33 -14.10
C ILE A 110 1.63 4.77 -14.50
N LYS A 111 0.57 5.04 -13.72
CA LYS A 111 -0.79 4.61 -14.02
C LYS A 111 -1.32 5.23 -15.32
N ASP A 112 -1.13 6.54 -15.49
CA ASP A 112 -1.53 7.24 -16.72
C ASP A 112 -0.71 6.80 -17.93
N ALA A 113 0.59 6.54 -17.74
CA ALA A 113 1.42 5.94 -18.79
C ALA A 113 0.93 4.53 -19.14
N ALA A 114 0.55 3.72 -18.14
CA ALA A 114 0.01 2.39 -18.38
C ALA A 114 -1.31 2.46 -19.17
N LEU A 115 -2.22 3.37 -18.77
CA LEU A 115 -3.45 3.64 -19.49
C LEU A 115 -3.19 4.07 -20.94
N TRP A 116 -2.18 4.93 -21.17
CA TRP A 116 -1.84 5.41 -22.51
C TRP A 116 -1.27 4.30 -23.42
N PHE A 117 -0.41 3.44 -22.88
CA PHE A 117 0.27 2.39 -23.69
C PHE A 117 -0.56 1.12 -23.86
N TRP A 118 -1.35 0.73 -22.86
CA TRP A 118 -2.07 -0.56 -22.83
C TRP A 118 -3.60 -0.43 -22.87
N GLY A 119 -4.14 0.76 -22.64
CA GLY A 119 -5.60 0.97 -22.57
C GLY A 119 -6.18 0.68 -21.17
N PRO A 120 -7.48 0.95 -20.99
CA PRO A 120 -8.19 0.68 -19.73
C PRO A 120 -8.62 -0.78 -19.56
N GLU A 121 -8.56 -1.61 -20.61
CA GLU A 121 -9.01 -2.99 -20.59
C GLU A 121 -8.07 -3.91 -19.79
N GLU A 122 -8.65 -4.93 -19.16
CA GLU A 122 -7.88 -5.99 -18.51
C GLU A 122 -7.20 -6.90 -19.53
N LEU A 123 -5.87 -7.05 -19.42
CA LEU A 123 -5.09 -7.84 -20.37
C LEU A 123 -4.73 -9.22 -19.80
N PHE A 124 -5.20 -10.28 -20.45
CA PHE A 124 -4.95 -11.66 -20.03
C PHE A 124 -3.70 -12.23 -20.69
N GLY A 125 -2.72 -12.64 -19.88
CA GLY A 125 -1.53 -13.31 -20.36
C GLY A 125 -1.79 -14.76 -20.78
N PRO A 126 -0.94 -15.34 -21.66
CA PRO A 126 -1.03 -16.75 -21.99
C PRO A 126 -0.63 -17.63 -20.80
N ARG A 127 -1.14 -18.86 -20.75
CA ARG A 127 -0.75 -19.84 -19.74
C ARG A 127 0.71 -20.26 -19.90
N ALA A 128 1.41 -20.44 -18.78
CA ALA A 128 2.81 -20.86 -18.76
C ALA A 128 3.01 -22.22 -19.49
N PRO A 129 3.83 -22.27 -20.57
CA PRO A 129 4.13 -23.52 -21.28
C PRO A 129 4.78 -24.55 -20.36
N GLY A 130 4.34 -25.81 -20.47
CA GLY A 130 4.81 -26.90 -19.62
C GLY A 130 4.12 -27.00 -18.24
N LEU A 131 3.38 -25.97 -17.81
CA LEU A 131 2.68 -25.92 -16.51
C LEU A 131 1.17 -25.64 -16.65
N GLN A 132 0.60 -25.90 -17.83
CA GLN A 132 -0.81 -25.64 -18.15
C GLN A 132 -1.77 -26.63 -17.47
N GLY A 133 -1.27 -27.78 -17.03
CA GLY A 133 -2.05 -28.87 -16.44
C GLY A 133 -2.26 -28.73 -14.93
N ALA A 134 -2.89 -29.73 -14.36
CA ALA A 134 -3.10 -29.86 -12.92
C ALA A 134 -2.61 -31.23 -12.42
N VAL A 135 -2.04 -31.24 -11.22
CA VAL A 135 -1.57 -32.45 -10.55
C VAL A 135 -2.69 -32.98 -9.65
N PRO A 136 -3.01 -34.28 -9.67
CA PRO A 136 -3.96 -34.87 -8.73
C PRO A 136 -3.35 -34.93 -7.32
N LEU A 137 -3.98 -34.23 -6.39
CA LEU A 137 -3.62 -34.19 -4.96
C LEU A 137 -4.88 -34.53 -4.15
N LEU A 138 -4.82 -35.64 -3.39
CA LEU A 138 -5.93 -36.14 -2.57
C LEU A 138 -7.29 -36.19 -3.30
N GLY A 139 -7.29 -36.67 -4.55
CA GLY A 139 -8.50 -36.81 -5.36
C GLY A 139 -9.03 -35.51 -6.00
N ARG A 140 -8.31 -34.39 -5.84
CA ARG A 140 -8.64 -33.09 -6.46
C ARG A 140 -7.50 -32.60 -7.35
N ARG A 141 -7.80 -31.72 -8.31
CA ARG A 141 -6.80 -31.19 -9.25
C ARG A 141 -6.25 -29.86 -8.74
N PHE A 142 -4.94 -29.77 -8.55
CA PHE A 142 -4.25 -28.53 -8.18
C PHE A 142 -3.39 -28.02 -9.34
N PRO A 143 -3.43 -26.72 -9.69
CA PRO A 143 -2.66 -26.19 -10.81
C PRO A 143 -1.15 -26.43 -10.66
N ALA A 144 -0.50 -26.96 -11.71
CA ALA A 144 0.94 -27.21 -11.67
C ALA A 144 1.76 -25.91 -11.55
N TYR A 145 1.23 -24.80 -12.10
CA TYR A 145 1.85 -23.47 -11.99
C TYR A 145 1.94 -22.98 -10.54
N ASP A 146 0.95 -23.31 -9.70
CA ASP A 146 0.95 -22.88 -8.30
C ASP A 146 2.03 -23.60 -7.51
N LEU A 147 2.29 -24.88 -7.79
CA LEU A 147 3.44 -25.61 -7.21
C LEU A 147 4.77 -24.96 -7.57
N PHE A 148 4.90 -24.46 -8.81
CA PHE A 148 6.07 -23.71 -9.22
C PHE A 148 6.20 -22.40 -8.41
N LEU A 149 5.13 -21.62 -8.25
CA LEU A 149 5.17 -20.39 -7.43
C LEU A 149 5.52 -20.67 -5.97
N ILE A 150 5.04 -21.78 -5.39
CA ILE A 150 5.41 -22.20 -4.03
C ILE A 150 6.93 -22.39 -3.92
N ALA A 151 7.59 -22.94 -4.95
CA ALA A 151 9.04 -23.14 -4.96
C ALA A 151 9.83 -21.83 -5.17
N VAL A 152 9.28 -20.88 -5.93
CA VAL A 152 9.97 -19.61 -6.25
C VAL A 152 10.23 -18.76 -5.00
N GLY A 153 9.28 -18.68 -4.05
CA GLY A 153 9.44 -17.86 -2.84
C GLY A 153 10.68 -18.25 -2.02
N PRO A 154 10.81 -19.50 -1.55
CA PRO A 154 11.99 -20.01 -0.87
C PRO A 154 13.28 -19.90 -1.71
N LEU A 155 13.20 -20.12 -3.02
CA LEU A 155 14.35 -19.97 -3.92
C LEU A 155 14.88 -18.54 -3.92
N VAL A 156 13.99 -17.54 -4.05
CA VAL A 156 14.39 -16.12 -4.01
C VAL A 156 14.87 -15.72 -2.63
N LEU A 157 14.26 -16.23 -1.55
CA LEU A 157 14.77 -16.03 -0.20
C LEU A 157 16.21 -16.57 -0.06
N ALA A 158 16.49 -17.78 -0.55
CA ALA A 158 17.82 -18.37 -0.52
C ALA A 158 18.83 -17.56 -1.36
N LEU A 159 18.42 -17.09 -2.55
CA LEU A 159 19.25 -16.26 -3.42
C LEU A 159 19.57 -14.91 -2.77
N LEU A 160 18.58 -14.24 -2.18
CA LEU A 160 18.78 -12.99 -1.45
C LEU A 160 19.64 -13.19 -0.21
N TRP A 161 19.45 -14.29 0.52
CA TRP A 161 20.28 -14.62 1.67
C TRP A 161 21.75 -14.79 1.24
N LEU A 162 21.99 -15.55 0.16
CA LEU A 162 23.33 -15.74 -0.40
C LEU A 162 23.93 -14.41 -0.85
N LEU A 163 23.16 -13.60 -1.59
CA LEU A 163 23.58 -12.28 -2.05
C LEU A 163 23.98 -11.38 -0.87
N LEU A 164 23.19 -11.35 0.20
CA LEU A 164 23.41 -10.46 1.33
C LEU A 164 24.49 -10.93 2.32
N HIS A 165 24.71 -12.24 2.45
CA HIS A 165 25.66 -12.81 3.42
C HIS A 165 27.00 -13.22 2.80
N ARG A 166 27.05 -13.50 1.49
CA ARG A 166 28.28 -13.96 0.83
C ARG A 166 28.94 -12.91 -0.05
N THR A 167 28.28 -11.81 -0.39
CA THR A 167 28.88 -10.77 -1.24
C THR A 167 29.29 -9.53 -0.45
N ARG A 168 30.33 -8.83 -0.95
CA ARG A 168 30.78 -7.54 -0.38
C ARG A 168 29.67 -6.49 -0.44
N TRP A 169 28.93 -6.45 -1.55
CA TRP A 169 27.76 -5.57 -1.70
C TRP A 169 26.72 -5.85 -0.61
N GLY A 170 26.43 -7.11 -0.32
CA GLY A 170 25.55 -7.53 0.77
C GLY A 170 25.99 -7.05 2.15
N THR A 171 27.30 -7.13 2.44
CA THR A 171 27.87 -6.58 3.68
C THR A 171 27.67 -5.07 3.78
N LEU A 172 27.88 -4.33 2.70
CA LEU A 172 27.67 -2.87 2.65
C LEU A 172 26.20 -2.50 2.84
N VAL A 173 25.28 -3.22 2.22
CA VAL A 173 23.83 -3.04 2.40
C VAL A 173 23.45 -3.26 3.86
N ARG A 174 23.92 -4.37 4.46
CA ARG A 174 23.65 -4.67 5.89
C ARG A 174 24.31 -3.70 6.86
N ALA A 175 25.44 -3.09 6.49
CA ALA A 175 26.05 -2.02 7.28
C ALA A 175 25.23 -0.73 7.17
N ALA A 176 24.77 -0.39 5.97
CA ALA A 176 23.98 0.82 5.72
C ALA A 176 22.61 0.78 6.41
N THR A 177 22.02 -0.41 6.59
CA THR A 177 20.77 -0.56 7.36
C THR A 177 20.94 -0.30 8.85
N GLN A 178 22.16 -0.46 9.38
CA GLN A 178 22.50 -0.17 10.78
C GLN A 178 22.83 1.31 10.96
N ASP A 179 23.80 1.80 10.19
CA ASP A 179 24.23 3.20 10.24
C ASP A 179 24.74 3.65 8.86
N ARG A 180 23.86 4.35 8.13
CA ARG A 180 24.18 4.88 6.80
C ARG A 180 25.24 5.97 6.85
N GLU A 181 25.29 6.77 7.91
CA GLU A 181 26.25 7.88 8.02
C GLU A 181 27.67 7.35 8.24
N MET A 182 27.81 6.36 9.13
CA MET A 182 29.09 5.66 9.35
C MET A 182 29.59 4.99 8.05
N VAL A 183 28.70 4.33 7.31
CA VAL A 183 29.07 3.72 6.02
C VAL A 183 29.58 4.77 5.02
N GLY A 184 28.98 5.97 5.01
CA GLY A 184 29.49 7.09 4.22
C GLY A 184 30.86 7.59 4.68
N ALA A 185 31.08 7.68 6.00
CA ALA A 185 32.36 8.09 6.59
C ALA A 185 33.50 7.09 6.27
N LEU A 186 33.18 5.81 6.07
CA LEU A 186 34.12 4.77 5.62
C LEU A 186 34.43 4.84 4.10
N GLY A 187 33.94 5.86 3.39
CA GLY A 187 34.25 6.11 1.97
C GLY A 187 33.37 5.33 0.98
N VAL A 188 32.28 4.70 1.44
CA VAL A 188 31.35 3.98 0.57
C VAL A 188 30.46 4.98 -0.17
N ASN A 189 30.37 4.83 -1.49
CA ASN A 189 29.49 5.69 -2.29
C ASN A 189 28.00 5.33 -2.05
N GLN A 190 27.38 6.05 -1.12
CA GLN A 190 25.97 5.88 -0.75
C GLN A 190 25.02 6.00 -1.95
N ALA A 191 25.32 6.90 -2.91
CA ALA A 191 24.44 7.12 -4.05
C ALA A 191 24.30 5.87 -4.92
N TRP A 192 25.41 5.20 -5.25
CA TRP A 192 25.38 3.95 -6.01
C TRP A 192 24.85 2.77 -5.18
N LEU A 193 25.14 2.73 -3.87
CA LEU A 193 24.57 1.71 -3.00
C LEU A 193 23.04 1.80 -2.98
N PHE A 194 22.47 3.01 -2.89
CA PHE A 194 21.03 3.20 -2.86
C PHE A 194 20.39 2.90 -4.22
N THR A 195 21.00 3.31 -5.33
CA THR A 195 20.51 2.96 -6.68
C THR A 195 20.49 1.46 -6.90
N THR A 196 21.53 0.73 -6.50
CA THR A 196 21.58 -0.74 -6.69
C THR A 196 20.56 -1.46 -5.82
N VAL A 197 20.34 -1.00 -4.58
CA VAL A 197 19.29 -1.52 -3.70
C VAL A 197 17.91 -1.23 -4.26
N PHE A 198 17.68 -0.01 -4.77
CA PHE A 198 16.41 0.39 -5.36
C PHE A 198 16.12 -0.39 -6.66
N ALA A 199 17.12 -0.54 -7.52
CA ALA A 199 17.03 -1.35 -8.73
C ALA A 199 16.70 -2.81 -8.40
N LEU A 200 17.35 -3.40 -7.39
CA LEU A 200 17.04 -4.76 -6.94
C LEU A 200 15.63 -4.86 -6.36
N GLY A 201 15.20 -3.88 -5.57
CA GLY A 201 13.84 -3.85 -5.02
C GLY A 201 12.77 -3.75 -6.11
N ALA A 202 12.95 -2.87 -7.09
CA ALA A 202 12.07 -2.74 -8.24
C ALA A 202 12.09 -4.00 -9.13
N LEU A 203 13.25 -4.64 -9.30
CA LEU A 203 13.39 -5.92 -10.00
C LEU A 203 12.58 -7.02 -9.30
N LEU A 204 12.65 -7.11 -7.98
CA LEU A 204 11.89 -8.11 -7.20
C LEU A 204 10.37 -7.85 -7.26
N ALA A 205 9.95 -6.58 -7.23
CA ALA A 205 8.55 -6.21 -7.46
C ALA A 205 8.11 -6.61 -8.88
N GLY A 206 8.91 -6.25 -9.89
CA GLY A 206 8.66 -6.61 -11.28
C GLY A 206 8.63 -8.12 -11.51
N LEU A 207 9.44 -8.89 -10.77
CA LEU A 207 9.46 -10.35 -10.83
C LEU A 207 8.17 -10.92 -10.24
N GLY A 208 7.72 -10.38 -9.10
CA GLY A 208 6.42 -10.73 -8.52
C GLY A 208 5.28 -10.49 -9.50
N GLY A 209 5.28 -9.35 -10.21
CA GLY A 209 4.25 -9.00 -11.17
C GLY A 209 4.29 -9.87 -12.43
N ALA A 210 5.48 -10.07 -12.98
CA ALA A 210 5.70 -10.93 -14.15
C ALA A 210 5.22 -12.36 -13.88
N LEU A 211 5.54 -12.92 -12.71
CA LEU A 211 5.09 -14.26 -12.32
C LEU A 211 3.58 -14.37 -12.06
N GLN A 212 2.87 -13.25 -11.93
CA GLN A 212 1.41 -13.26 -11.79
C GLN A 212 0.70 -13.30 -13.16
N LEU A 213 1.40 -13.03 -14.26
CA LEU A 213 0.84 -12.96 -15.63
C LEU A 213 -0.08 -14.15 -16.00
N PRO A 214 0.22 -15.42 -15.65
CA PRO A 214 -0.66 -16.55 -15.98
C PRO A 214 -1.85 -16.74 -15.02
N ARG A 215 -1.88 -16.03 -13.89
CA ARG A 215 -2.88 -16.17 -12.81
C ARG A 215 -3.88 -15.02 -12.77
N GLU A 216 -3.44 -13.80 -13.02
CA GLU A 216 -4.26 -12.60 -12.95
C GLU A 216 -4.08 -11.73 -14.19
N PRO A 217 -5.14 -11.05 -14.65
CA PRO A 217 -5.03 -10.08 -15.72
C PRO A 217 -4.21 -8.86 -15.29
N ALA A 218 -3.58 -8.21 -16.24
CA ALA A 218 -3.02 -6.87 -16.04
C ALA A 218 -4.17 -5.87 -15.92
N SER A 219 -4.25 -5.15 -14.80
CA SER A 219 -5.22 -4.07 -14.61
C SER A 219 -4.57 -2.85 -13.96
N LEU A 220 -5.20 -1.68 -14.13
CA LEU A 220 -4.71 -0.39 -13.63
C LEU A 220 -4.94 -0.17 -12.12
N GLU A 221 -5.60 -1.12 -11.45
CA GLU A 221 -5.88 -1.06 -10.01
C GLU A 221 -4.90 -1.90 -9.19
N MET A 222 -4.08 -2.72 -9.86
CA MET A 222 -3.14 -3.63 -9.19
C MET A 222 -2.09 -2.88 -8.36
N ASP A 223 -1.75 -1.65 -8.74
CA ASP A 223 -0.74 -0.84 -8.07
C ASP A 223 -1.09 -0.53 -6.61
N LEU A 224 -2.26 0.06 -6.37
CA LEU A 224 -2.76 0.48 -5.05
C LEU A 224 -3.16 -0.72 -4.18
N ASN A 225 -3.72 -1.76 -4.77
CA ASN A 225 -4.08 -2.98 -4.04
C ASN A 225 -2.83 -3.72 -3.57
N THR A 226 -1.81 -3.82 -4.42
CA THR A 226 -0.59 -4.57 -4.10
C THR A 226 0.32 -3.79 -3.14
N ILE A 227 0.43 -2.46 -3.28
CA ILE A 227 1.22 -1.66 -2.33
C ILE A 227 0.63 -1.73 -0.92
N GLY A 228 -0.71 -1.72 -0.78
CA GLY A 228 -1.38 -1.89 0.52
C GLY A 228 -0.99 -3.20 1.19
N ALA A 229 -1.13 -4.32 0.47
CA ALA A 229 -0.75 -5.63 0.96
C ALA A 229 0.76 -5.75 1.26
N ALA A 230 1.62 -5.19 0.40
CA ALA A 230 3.07 -5.18 0.60
C ALA A 230 3.48 -4.39 1.85
N PHE A 231 2.86 -3.23 2.11
CA PHE A 231 3.10 -2.47 3.34
C PHE A 231 2.74 -3.27 4.57
N VAL A 232 1.58 -3.91 4.58
CA VAL A 232 1.14 -4.77 5.67
C VAL A 232 2.20 -5.83 5.97
N VAL A 233 2.70 -6.53 4.95
CA VAL A 233 3.73 -7.57 5.11
C VAL A 233 5.04 -7.01 5.67
N VAL A 234 5.51 -5.87 5.13
CA VAL A 234 6.77 -5.25 5.58
C VAL A 234 6.67 -4.76 7.01
N VAL A 235 5.53 -4.19 7.39
CA VAL A 235 5.28 -3.67 8.73
C VAL A 235 5.10 -4.82 9.73
N VAL A 236 4.29 -5.83 9.40
CA VAL A 236 4.12 -7.04 10.22
C VAL A 236 5.44 -7.79 10.36
N GLY A 237 6.19 -7.97 9.27
CA GLY A 237 7.49 -8.64 9.30
C GLY A 237 8.56 -7.87 10.07
N GLY A 238 8.42 -6.55 10.10
CA GLY A 238 9.39 -5.61 10.64
C GLY A 238 10.22 -4.98 9.53
N MET A 239 10.19 -3.66 9.46
CA MET A 239 10.78 -2.91 8.37
C MET A 239 12.30 -3.14 8.27
N GLY A 240 12.79 -3.53 7.08
CA GLY A 240 14.19 -3.88 6.86
C GLY A 240 14.56 -5.33 7.22
N SER A 241 13.59 -6.16 7.65
CA SER A 241 13.79 -7.58 7.94
C SER A 241 13.28 -8.47 6.80
N ILE A 242 14.20 -9.09 6.06
CA ILE A 242 13.87 -10.01 4.97
C ILE A 242 13.22 -11.30 5.47
N PRO A 243 13.77 -12.00 6.49
CA PRO A 243 13.10 -13.16 7.07
C PRO A 243 11.75 -12.80 7.69
N GLY A 244 11.65 -11.60 8.28
CA GLY A 244 10.40 -11.03 8.78
C GLY A 244 9.35 -10.92 7.70
N ALA A 245 9.69 -10.35 6.55
CA ALA A 245 8.78 -10.23 5.41
C ALA A 245 8.33 -11.60 4.88
N PHE A 246 9.21 -12.61 4.85
CA PHE A 246 8.84 -13.97 4.44
C PHE A 246 7.83 -14.62 5.40
N VAL A 247 8.08 -14.55 6.71
CA VAL A 247 7.16 -15.10 7.72
C VAL A 247 5.83 -14.36 7.72
N ALA A 248 5.85 -13.03 7.59
CA ALA A 248 4.64 -12.22 7.50
C ALA A 248 3.82 -12.56 6.25
N ALA A 249 4.46 -12.73 5.09
CA ALA A 249 3.78 -13.10 3.86
C ALA A 249 3.10 -14.48 3.96
N LEU A 250 3.81 -15.45 4.53
CA LEU A 250 3.23 -16.78 4.82
C LEU A 250 2.05 -16.68 5.77
N LEU A 251 2.19 -15.95 6.88
CA LEU A 251 1.13 -15.79 7.86
C LEU A 251 -0.13 -15.15 7.25
N ILE A 252 0.03 -14.05 6.50
CA ILE A 252 -1.08 -13.31 5.90
C ILE A 252 -1.77 -14.15 4.82
N ALA A 253 -1.01 -14.75 3.91
CA ALA A 253 -1.59 -15.54 2.83
C ALA A 253 -2.26 -16.82 3.34
N GLN A 254 -1.74 -17.44 4.40
CA GLN A 254 -2.38 -18.60 5.03
C GLN A 254 -3.63 -18.23 5.80
N LEU A 255 -3.67 -17.08 6.46
CA LEU A 255 -4.91 -16.58 7.06
C LEU A 255 -5.97 -16.29 5.99
N LYS A 256 -5.59 -15.65 4.87
CA LYS A 256 -6.48 -15.46 3.71
C LYS A 256 -7.00 -16.81 3.18
N ALA A 257 -6.12 -17.81 3.05
CA ALA A 257 -6.50 -19.15 2.66
C ALA A 257 -7.52 -19.79 3.63
N VAL A 258 -7.28 -19.71 4.94
CA VAL A 258 -8.23 -20.23 5.94
C VAL A 258 -9.57 -19.50 5.87
N CYS A 259 -9.59 -18.17 5.71
CA CYS A 259 -10.82 -17.40 5.52
C CYS A 259 -11.62 -17.88 4.29
N ILE A 260 -10.94 -18.17 3.17
CA ILE A 260 -11.59 -18.69 1.96
C ILE A 260 -12.16 -20.09 2.20
N TRP A 261 -11.39 -20.97 2.86
CA TRP A 261 -11.84 -22.33 3.17
C TRP A 261 -13.02 -22.36 4.14
N LEU A 262 -13.05 -21.43 5.11
CA LEU A 262 -14.17 -21.31 6.05
C LEU A 262 -15.50 -21.02 5.34
N GLY A 263 -15.46 -20.33 4.19
CA GLY A 263 -16.64 -20.03 3.40
C GLY A 263 -17.65 -19.18 4.18
N VAL A 264 -18.93 -19.47 3.99
CA VAL A 264 -20.00 -18.82 4.77
C VAL A 264 -20.32 -19.68 5.97
N VAL A 265 -20.23 -19.12 7.16
CA VAL A 265 -20.60 -19.79 8.42
C VAL A 265 -21.72 -19.01 9.07
N GLU A 266 -22.76 -19.71 9.49
CA GLU A 266 -23.85 -19.12 10.27
C GLU A 266 -23.51 -19.22 11.75
N VAL A 267 -23.41 -18.07 12.42
CA VAL A 267 -23.17 -17.99 13.87
C VAL A 267 -24.34 -17.23 14.49
N GLY A 268 -25.16 -17.92 15.29
CA GLY A 268 -26.27 -17.29 16.03
C GLY A 268 -27.32 -16.61 15.15
N GLY A 269 -27.58 -17.12 13.95
CA GLY A 269 -28.54 -16.54 12.99
C GLY A 269 -27.98 -15.45 12.07
N ILE A 270 -26.68 -15.12 12.20
CA ILE A 270 -25.99 -14.17 11.31
C ILE A 270 -25.07 -14.97 10.37
N SER A 271 -25.28 -14.82 9.06
CA SER A 271 -24.42 -15.41 8.03
C SER A 271 -23.15 -14.58 7.85
N ILE A 272 -22.00 -15.11 8.26
CA ILE A 272 -20.69 -14.44 8.13
C ILE A 272 -19.95 -15.03 6.91
N ALA A 273 -19.74 -14.20 5.88
CA ALA A 273 -18.97 -14.57 4.70
C ALA A 273 -17.47 -14.33 4.94
N PHE A 274 -16.75 -15.33 5.44
CA PHE A 274 -15.30 -15.24 5.69
C PHE A 274 -14.46 -14.86 4.45
N PRO A 275 -14.82 -15.22 3.20
CA PRO A 275 -14.09 -14.74 2.02
C PRO A 275 -14.05 -13.21 1.89
N ARG A 276 -15.08 -12.49 2.34
CA ARG A 276 -15.08 -11.02 2.34
C ARG A 276 -14.06 -10.45 3.33
N LEU A 277 -13.84 -11.14 4.45
CA LEU A 277 -12.83 -10.75 5.44
C LEU A 277 -11.40 -10.80 4.92
N THR A 278 -11.12 -11.46 3.79
CA THR A 278 -9.76 -11.54 3.22
C THR A 278 -9.16 -10.18 2.91
N LEU A 279 -9.99 -9.18 2.58
CA LEU A 279 -9.54 -7.81 2.29
C LEU A 279 -9.19 -7.02 3.57
N VAL A 280 -9.67 -7.48 4.74
CA VAL A 280 -9.50 -6.81 6.04
C VAL A 280 -8.50 -7.54 6.93
N VAL A 281 -8.42 -8.87 6.80
CA VAL A 281 -7.66 -9.73 7.70
C VAL A 281 -6.18 -9.34 7.77
N GLU A 282 -5.59 -8.91 6.65
CA GLU A 282 -4.19 -8.51 6.62
C GLU A 282 -3.94 -7.22 7.41
N PHE A 283 -4.85 -6.24 7.32
CA PHE A 283 -4.79 -5.02 8.12
C PHE A 283 -5.09 -5.27 9.61
N LEU A 284 -6.00 -6.20 9.92
CA LEU A 284 -6.25 -6.64 11.30
C LEU A 284 -5.01 -7.30 11.92
N VAL A 285 -4.34 -8.17 11.16
CA VAL A 285 -3.07 -8.78 11.58
C VAL A 285 -2.02 -7.71 11.82
N MET A 286 -1.90 -6.71 10.93
CA MET A 286 -0.99 -5.59 11.15
C MET A 286 -1.30 -4.80 12.42
N ALA A 287 -2.57 -4.45 12.63
CA ALA A 287 -2.98 -3.76 13.84
C ALA A 287 -2.65 -4.60 15.10
N ALA A 288 -3.01 -5.89 15.12
CA ALA A 288 -2.74 -6.79 16.23
C ALA A 288 -1.23 -6.95 16.51
N VAL A 289 -0.44 -7.17 15.46
CA VAL A 289 1.01 -7.33 15.58
C VAL A 289 1.66 -6.04 16.06
N LEU A 290 1.29 -4.87 15.57
CA LEU A 290 1.87 -3.60 16.02
C LEU A 290 1.47 -3.23 17.45
N VAL A 291 0.27 -3.60 17.88
CA VAL A 291 -0.17 -3.38 19.27
C VAL A 291 0.64 -4.22 20.26
N TRP A 292 0.98 -5.48 19.90
CA TRP A 292 1.79 -6.35 20.75
C TRP A 292 3.31 -6.21 20.55
N ARG A 293 3.75 -5.91 19.32
CA ARG A 293 5.14 -5.71 18.91
C ARG A 293 5.25 -4.53 17.93
N PRO A 294 5.53 -3.32 18.42
CA PRO A 294 5.49 -2.09 17.62
C PRO A 294 6.56 -2.02 16.52
N TRP A 295 7.56 -2.90 16.55
CA TRP A 295 8.58 -3.03 15.50
C TRP A 295 8.32 -4.18 14.51
N GLY A 296 7.20 -4.91 14.63
CA GLY A 296 6.90 -6.11 13.85
C GLY A 296 7.48 -7.40 14.45
N LEU A 297 7.22 -8.53 13.80
CA LEU A 297 7.59 -9.87 14.26
C LEU A 297 9.10 -10.02 14.46
N LEU A 298 9.89 -9.67 13.43
CA LEU A 298 11.35 -9.82 13.40
C LEU A 298 12.07 -8.48 13.13
N GLY A 299 11.40 -7.35 13.38
CA GLY A 299 12.01 -6.03 13.31
C GLY A 299 12.84 -5.68 14.55
N ARG A 300 13.57 -4.58 14.47
CA ARG A 300 14.37 -4.05 15.59
C ARG A 300 13.79 -2.72 16.06
N PRO A 301 13.94 -2.38 17.36
CA PRO A 301 13.57 -1.06 17.85
C PRO A 301 14.28 0.02 17.02
N GLN A 302 13.51 0.98 16.51
CA GLN A 302 14.12 2.15 15.88
C GLN A 302 14.80 2.97 16.98
N ALA A 303 16.06 3.36 16.75
CA ALA A 303 16.72 4.32 17.63
C ALA A 303 15.89 5.61 17.62
N ALA A 304 15.59 6.15 18.80
CA ALA A 304 14.88 7.41 18.90
C ALA A 304 15.64 8.47 18.09
N VAL A 305 15.00 9.00 17.05
CA VAL A 305 15.56 10.09 16.25
C VAL A 305 15.68 11.29 17.18
N ARG A 306 16.90 11.57 17.66
CA ARG A 306 17.24 12.75 18.47
C ARG A 306 17.37 14.01 17.62
N VAL A 307 16.62 14.09 16.52
CA VAL A 307 16.48 15.31 15.74
C VAL A 307 15.18 15.94 16.20
N GLN A 308 15.27 16.91 17.10
CA GLN A 308 14.17 17.84 17.32
C GLN A 308 13.89 18.47 15.96
N ALA A 309 12.73 18.15 15.37
CA ALA A 309 12.19 18.97 14.30
C ALA A 309 12.23 20.42 14.79
N GLN A 310 12.73 21.33 13.95
CA GLN A 310 12.71 22.75 14.32
C GLN A 310 11.27 23.10 14.69
N PRO A 311 11.03 23.72 15.86
CA PRO A 311 9.68 24.10 16.24
C PRO A 311 9.09 24.97 15.14
N ASP A 312 7.90 24.58 14.64
CA ASP A 312 7.18 25.37 13.66
C ASP A 312 7.03 26.80 14.17
N ALA A 313 7.18 27.77 13.25
CA ALA A 313 7.03 29.17 13.60
C ALA A 313 5.65 29.40 14.22
N PRO A 314 5.54 30.16 15.32
CA PRO A 314 4.27 30.42 15.97
C PRO A 314 3.28 31.07 14.99
N LEU A 315 2.01 30.67 15.07
CA LEU A 315 0.94 31.23 14.24
C LEU A 315 0.92 32.76 14.40
N GLN A 316 1.28 33.46 13.32
CA GLN A 316 1.28 34.92 13.31
C GLN A 316 -0.09 35.46 12.87
N PRO A 317 -0.56 36.58 13.44
CA PRO A 317 -1.79 37.21 13.01
C PRO A 317 -1.69 37.60 11.53
N SER A 318 -2.77 37.34 10.78
CA SER A 318 -2.84 37.67 9.36
C SER A 318 -2.62 39.17 9.13
N GLY A 319 -1.70 39.50 8.22
CA GLY A 319 -1.45 40.86 7.77
C GLY A 319 -2.64 41.48 7.02
N PRO A 320 -2.60 42.80 6.74
CA PRO A 320 -3.73 43.51 6.13
C PRO A 320 -4.10 42.97 4.73
N ARG A 321 -3.12 42.52 3.94
CA ARG A 321 -3.35 41.93 2.62
C ARG A 321 -4.06 40.58 2.69
N THR A 322 -3.67 39.72 3.63
CA THR A 322 -4.34 38.42 3.82
C THR A 322 -5.73 38.59 4.41
N ARG A 323 -5.94 39.57 5.30
CA ARG A 323 -7.30 39.93 5.77
C ARG A 323 -8.20 40.42 4.64
N LEU A 324 -7.67 41.26 3.74
CA LEU A 324 -8.41 41.70 2.56
C LEU A 324 -8.75 40.51 1.64
N ALA A 325 -7.80 39.60 1.41
CA ALA A 325 -8.05 38.38 0.63
C ALA A 325 -9.15 37.50 1.26
N TRP A 326 -9.14 37.32 2.59
CA TRP A 326 -10.21 36.63 3.30
C TRP A 326 -11.55 37.35 3.18
N ALA A 327 -11.57 38.67 3.34
CA ALA A 327 -12.79 39.47 3.19
C ALA A 327 -13.37 39.38 1.76
N LEU A 328 -12.52 39.42 0.73
CA LEU A 328 -12.92 39.20 -0.66
C LEU A 328 -13.44 37.78 -0.89
N GLY A 329 -12.79 36.76 -0.31
CA GLY A 329 -13.25 35.38 -0.37
C GLY A 329 -14.62 35.18 0.27
N VAL A 330 -14.84 35.75 1.46
CA VAL A 330 -16.15 35.74 2.13
C VAL A 330 -17.19 36.52 1.32
N GLY A 331 -16.82 37.67 0.75
CA GLY A 331 -17.67 38.44 -0.15
C GLY A 331 -18.09 37.65 -1.40
N LEU A 332 -17.16 36.90 -2.00
CA LEU A 332 -17.45 36.02 -3.13
C LEU A 332 -18.40 34.88 -2.74
N LEU A 333 -18.21 34.27 -1.56
CA LEU A 333 -19.13 33.27 -1.02
C LEU A 333 -20.52 33.85 -0.75
N ALA A 334 -20.62 35.10 -0.27
CA ALA A 334 -21.90 35.78 -0.07
C ALA A 334 -22.64 36.07 -1.39
N LEU A 335 -21.92 36.19 -2.50
CA LEU A 335 -22.49 36.36 -3.84
C LEU A 335 -22.91 35.05 -4.52
N LEU A 336 -22.59 33.88 -3.93
CA LEU A 336 -22.97 32.57 -4.46
C LEU A 336 -24.46 32.43 -4.81
N PRO A 337 -25.43 32.88 -4.00
CA PRO A 337 -26.85 32.71 -4.32
C PRO A 337 -27.24 33.40 -5.64
N VAL A 338 -26.61 34.53 -5.94
CA VAL A 338 -26.84 35.29 -7.18
C VAL A 338 -26.14 34.60 -8.36
N LEU A 339 -24.90 34.14 -8.16
CA LEU A 339 -24.12 33.42 -9.17
C LEU A 339 -24.74 32.06 -9.52
N ALA A 340 -25.35 31.37 -8.56
CA ALA A 340 -26.02 30.08 -8.75
C ALA A 340 -27.21 30.19 -9.71
N GLY A 341 -27.91 31.34 -9.73
CA GLY A 341 -28.98 31.61 -10.68
C GLY A 341 -28.51 31.75 -12.12
N ALA A 342 -27.27 32.20 -12.33
CA ALA A 342 -26.67 32.35 -13.66
C ALA A 342 -25.90 31.10 -14.10
N TRP A 343 -25.14 30.47 -13.19
CA TRP A 343 -24.25 29.34 -13.43
C TRP A 343 -24.60 28.16 -12.51
N PRO A 344 -25.41 27.19 -12.97
CA PRO A 344 -25.87 26.07 -12.14
C PRO A 344 -24.75 25.19 -11.57
N TYR A 345 -23.58 25.16 -12.21
CA TYR A 345 -22.41 24.39 -11.76
C TYR A 345 -21.63 25.08 -10.62
N ALA A 346 -21.85 26.38 -10.39
CA ALA A 346 -21.08 27.15 -9.40
C ALA A 346 -21.29 26.65 -7.98
N THR A 347 -22.51 26.24 -7.63
CA THR A 347 -22.84 25.68 -6.30
C THR A 347 -22.13 24.37 -6.04
N VAL A 348 -22.12 23.45 -7.01
CA VAL A 348 -21.42 22.15 -6.89
C VAL A 348 -19.92 22.37 -6.75
N LEU A 349 -19.33 23.19 -7.62
CA LEU A 349 -17.90 23.47 -7.60
C LEU A 349 -17.44 24.09 -6.27
N VAL A 350 -18.22 25.05 -5.74
CA VAL A 350 -17.85 25.71 -4.48
C VAL A 350 -18.09 24.80 -3.28
N GLN A 351 -19.11 23.94 -3.31
CA GLN A 351 -19.28 22.90 -2.30
C GLN A 351 -18.07 21.95 -2.26
N ASP A 352 -17.63 21.44 -3.42
CA ASP A 352 -16.46 20.56 -3.51
C ASP A 352 -15.19 21.26 -3.02
N LEU A 353 -15.00 22.54 -3.36
CA LEU A 353 -13.86 23.33 -2.91
C LEU A 353 -13.86 23.54 -1.39
N LEU A 354 -15.02 23.85 -0.79
CA LEU A 354 -15.15 24.05 0.65
C LEU A 354 -14.94 22.74 1.42
N VAL A 355 -15.47 21.63 0.92
CA VAL A 355 -15.25 20.29 1.50
C VAL A 355 -13.77 19.92 1.42
N ALA A 356 -13.12 20.11 0.27
CA ALA A 356 -11.69 19.86 0.10
C ALA A 356 -10.84 20.76 1.01
N ALA A 357 -11.19 22.04 1.16
CA ALA A 357 -10.51 22.96 2.05
C ALA A 357 -10.63 22.55 3.52
N LEU A 358 -11.83 22.14 3.96
CA LEU A 358 -12.06 21.64 5.32
C LEU A 358 -11.27 20.34 5.58
N PHE A 359 -11.29 19.42 4.61
CA PHE A 359 -10.53 18.17 4.69
C PHE A 359 -9.03 18.43 4.78
N ALA A 360 -8.49 19.32 3.94
CA ALA A 360 -7.08 19.72 3.97
C ALA A 360 -6.70 20.42 5.29
N ALA A 361 -7.55 21.31 5.80
CA ALA A 361 -7.33 21.99 7.08
C ALA A 361 -7.32 20.98 8.26
N SER A 362 -8.22 20.00 8.26
CA SER A 362 -8.26 18.96 9.29
C SER A 362 -7.04 18.04 9.25
N LEU A 363 -6.53 17.71 8.06
CA LEU A 363 -5.28 16.95 7.92
C LEU A 363 -4.08 17.78 8.38
N HIS A 364 -4.05 19.08 8.04
CA HIS A 364 -3.00 19.99 8.50
C HIS A 364 -2.97 20.12 10.02
N ALA A 365 -4.10 20.11 10.71
CA ALA A 365 -4.14 20.14 12.17
C ALA A 365 -3.42 18.93 12.81
N ILE A 366 -3.45 17.76 12.17
CA ILE A 366 -2.78 16.55 12.66
C ILE A 366 -1.29 16.55 12.26
N MET A 367 -1.00 16.89 11.00
CA MET A 367 0.37 16.79 10.45
C MET A 367 1.26 17.99 10.79
N GLY A 368 0.70 19.19 10.89
CA GLY A 368 1.40 20.42 11.22
C GLY A 368 1.70 20.49 12.72
N PRO A 369 0.82 21.09 13.55
CA PRO A 369 1.08 21.23 14.97
C PRO A 369 1.13 19.90 15.72
N GLY A 370 0.41 18.87 15.24
CA GLY A 370 0.46 17.54 15.84
C GLY A 370 1.72 16.74 15.49
N GLY A 371 2.46 17.11 14.43
CA GLY A 371 3.65 16.36 13.97
C GLY A 371 3.38 14.89 13.62
N MET A 372 2.11 14.51 13.42
CA MET A 372 1.69 13.13 13.22
C MET A 372 1.36 12.90 11.74
N HIS A 373 2.19 12.12 11.05
CA HIS A 373 1.88 11.71 9.68
C HIS A 373 0.75 10.66 9.68
N SER A 374 -0.38 10.99 9.08
CA SER A 374 -1.56 10.10 8.98
C SER A 374 -1.92 9.86 7.52
N PHE A 375 -1.91 8.58 7.10
CA PHE A 375 -2.48 8.16 5.82
C PHE A 375 -3.92 7.70 5.96
N GLY A 376 -4.41 7.56 7.18
CA GLY A 376 -5.76 7.09 7.46
C GLY A 376 -6.84 8.16 7.46
N HIS A 377 -6.49 9.42 7.21
CA HIS A 377 -7.39 10.56 7.47
C HIS A 377 -8.70 10.51 6.66
N ALA A 378 -8.65 9.94 5.45
CA ALA A 378 -9.83 9.73 4.61
C ALA A 378 -10.89 8.81 5.25
N ALA A 379 -10.49 7.94 6.19
CA ALA A 379 -11.42 7.08 6.92
C ALA A 379 -12.46 7.90 7.69
N TYR A 380 -12.02 8.97 8.38
CA TYR A 380 -12.90 9.80 9.19
C TYR A 380 -13.86 10.61 8.32
N PHE A 381 -13.39 11.07 7.16
CA PHE A 381 -14.25 11.69 6.16
C PHE A 381 -15.34 10.71 5.67
N GLY A 382 -14.95 9.48 5.34
CA GLY A 382 -15.88 8.41 4.95
C GLY A 382 -16.88 8.06 6.06
N ILE A 383 -16.42 7.86 7.30
CA ILE A 383 -17.29 7.55 8.45
C ILE A 383 -18.30 8.66 8.68
N GLY A 384 -17.89 9.93 8.60
CA GLY A 384 -18.81 11.07 8.71
C GLY A 384 -19.87 11.05 7.60
N ALA A 385 -19.47 10.82 6.34
CA ALA A 385 -20.40 10.76 5.22
C ALA A 385 -21.41 9.60 5.37
N TYR A 386 -20.94 8.39 5.72
CA TYR A 386 -21.80 7.22 5.94
C TYR A 386 -22.71 7.40 7.16
N ALA A 387 -22.22 7.99 8.25
CA ALA A 387 -23.03 8.29 9.42
C ALA A 387 -24.18 9.25 9.07
N ALA A 388 -23.89 10.32 8.33
CA ALA A 388 -24.94 11.24 7.87
C ALA A 388 -25.97 10.53 6.98
N ALA A 389 -25.51 9.74 6.01
CA ALA A 389 -26.38 9.00 5.09
C ALA A 389 -27.27 7.99 5.82
N LEU A 390 -26.73 7.22 6.77
CA LEU A 390 -27.49 6.24 7.56
C LEU A 390 -28.49 6.92 8.49
N LEU A 391 -28.12 8.01 9.18
CA LEU A 391 -29.05 8.74 10.03
C LEU A 391 -30.28 9.25 9.26
N VAL A 392 -30.09 9.75 8.04
CA VAL A 392 -31.19 10.23 7.20
C VAL A 392 -31.98 9.05 6.59
N ARG A 393 -31.29 8.09 5.96
CA ARG A 393 -31.93 7.05 5.14
C ARG A 393 -32.56 5.93 5.97
N THR A 394 -31.92 5.52 7.07
CA THR A 394 -32.38 4.36 7.87
C THR A 394 -33.03 4.79 9.18
N ALA A 395 -32.47 5.77 9.89
CA ALA A 395 -33.06 6.25 11.15
C ALA A 395 -34.17 7.29 10.95
N GLY A 396 -34.33 7.82 9.73
CA GLY A 396 -35.35 8.82 9.40
C GLY A 396 -35.14 10.16 10.10
N TRP A 397 -33.91 10.46 10.53
CA TRP A 397 -33.61 11.71 11.21
C TRP A 397 -33.55 12.88 10.22
N PRO A 398 -33.93 14.09 10.66
CA PRO A 398 -33.84 15.28 9.83
C PRO A 398 -32.37 15.57 9.46
N LEU A 399 -32.15 16.11 8.26
CA LEU A 399 -30.82 16.34 7.70
C LEU A 399 -29.97 17.25 8.62
N GLU A 400 -30.59 18.22 9.26
CA GLU A 400 -29.95 19.15 10.18
C GLU A 400 -29.35 18.42 11.40
N ALA A 401 -30.08 17.46 11.95
CA ALA A 401 -29.60 16.62 13.04
C ALA A 401 -28.47 15.69 12.57
N ALA A 402 -28.62 15.10 11.37
CA ALA A 402 -27.60 14.24 10.80
C ALA A 402 -26.27 14.99 10.56
N LEU A 403 -26.33 16.23 10.08
CA LEU A 403 -25.14 17.08 9.87
C LEU A 403 -24.41 17.44 11.17
N LEU A 404 -25.13 17.56 12.29
CA LEU A 404 -24.53 17.81 13.60
C LEU A 404 -23.96 16.55 14.26
N LEU A 405 -24.62 15.41 14.06
CA LEU A 405 -24.30 14.16 14.75
C LEU A 405 -23.24 13.32 14.01
N ALA A 406 -23.21 13.39 12.68
CA ALA A 406 -22.22 12.65 11.88
C ALA A 406 -20.75 12.99 12.23
N PRO A 407 -20.35 14.27 12.44
CA PRO A 407 -19.02 14.60 12.92
C PRO A 407 -18.70 14.01 14.30
N LEU A 408 -19.69 13.90 15.19
CA LEU A 408 -19.50 13.28 16.51
C LEU A 408 -19.29 11.77 16.42
N VAL A 409 -19.97 11.10 15.47
CA VAL A 409 -19.71 9.70 15.14
C VAL A 409 -18.30 9.52 14.58
N ALA A 410 -17.87 10.37 13.64
CA ALA A 410 -16.49 10.33 13.15
C ALA A 410 -15.47 10.57 14.27
N ALA A 411 -15.75 11.49 15.20
CA ALA A 411 -14.91 11.79 16.35
C ALA A 411 -14.81 10.61 17.33
N SER A 412 -15.90 9.86 17.56
CA SER A 412 -15.86 8.68 18.44
C SER A 412 -14.98 7.56 17.85
N PHE A 413 -15.05 7.32 16.55
CA PHE A 413 -14.12 6.41 15.85
C PHE A 413 -12.68 6.93 15.90
N ALA A 414 -12.47 8.24 15.74
CA ALA A 414 -11.15 8.85 15.87
C ALA A 414 -10.55 8.68 17.27
N LEU A 415 -11.35 8.70 18.34
CA LEU A 415 -10.87 8.39 19.69
C LEU A 415 -10.40 6.93 19.81
N VAL A 416 -11.15 5.99 19.24
CA VAL A 416 -10.79 4.56 19.26
C VAL A 416 -9.50 4.34 18.46
N TYR A 417 -9.44 4.80 17.21
CA TYR A 417 -8.27 4.63 16.35
C TYR A 417 -7.06 5.38 16.92
N GLY A 418 -7.28 6.61 17.39
CA GLY A 418 -6.28 7.44 18.04
C GLY A 418 -5.63 6.74 19.23
N TRP A 419 -6.41 6.09 20.10
CA TRP A 419 -5.89 5.36 21.28
C TRP A 419 -4.87 4.27 20.93
N PHE A 420 -5.02 3.62 19.78
CA PHE A 420 -4.04 2.66 19.27
C PHE A 420 -2.88 3.35 18.55
N CYS A 421 -3.20 4.30 17.66
CA CYS A 421 -2.24 4.96 16.80
C CYS A 421 -1.17 5.75 17.57
N VAL A 422 -1.57 6.57 18.56
CA VAL A 422 -0.65 7.49 19.27
C VAL A 422 0.43 6.80 20.09
N ARG A 423 0.36 5.47 20.25
CA ARG A 423 1.41 4.66 20.90
C ARG A 423 2.63 4.46 20.02
N LEU A 424 2.50 4.71 18.72
CA LEU A 424 3.54 4.58 17.71
C LEU A 424 3.93 5.97 17.21
N SER A 425 5.12 6.07 16.62
CA SER A 425 5.62 7.33 16.03
C SER A 425 6.21 7.11 14.64
N GLY A 426 6.37 8.20 13.90
CA GLY A 426 6.93 8.22 12.55
C GLY A 426 6.16 7.33 11.58
N VAL A 427 6.89 6.50 10.84
CA VAL A 427 6.34 5.64 9.79
C VAL A 427 5.34 4.61 10.33
N TYR A 428 5.55 4.05 11.53
CA TYR A 428 4.65 3.04 12.10
C TYR A 428 3.27 3.61 12.44
N LEU A 429 3.22 4.86 12.94
CA LEU A 429 1.98 5.59 13.13
C LEU A 429 1.23 5.73 11.79
N ALA A 430 1.93 6.22 10.77
CA ALA A 430 1.34 6.44 9.46
C ALA A 430 0.79 5.15 8.84
N MET A 431 1.52 4.04 8.94
CA MET A 431 1.08 2.73 8.45
C MET A 431 -0.12 2.17 9.23
N LEU A 432 -0.15 2.34 10.56
CA LEU A 432 -1.29 1.90 11.36
C LEU A 432 -2.55 2.71 11.03
N THR A 433 -2.42 4.02 10.77
CA THR A 433 -3.57 4.83 10.31
C THR A 433 -4.09 4.35 8.95
N LEU A 434 -3.20 3.99 8.02
CA LEU A 434 -3.60 3.39 6.73
C LEU A 434 -4.37 2.08 6.93
N ALA A 435 -3.93 1.23 7.88
CA ALA A 435 -4.66 0.01 8.25
C ALA A 435 -6.10 0.30 8.63
N PHE A 436 -6.30 1.25 9.54
CA PHE A 436 -7.64 1.60 10.01
C PHE A 436 -8.50 2.19 8.89
N ALA A 437 -7.90 2.95 7.96
CA ALA A 437 -8.62 3.40 6.78
C ALA A 437 -9.04 2.27 5.85
N GLN A 438 -8.18 1.28 5.62
CA GLN A 438 -8.51 0.12 4.81
C GLN A 438 -9.57 -0.77 5.48
N ILE A 439 -9.51 -0.94 6.80
CA ILE A 439 -10.55 -1.61 7.59
C ILE A 439 -11.89 -0.86 7.45
N THR A 440 -11.87 0.46 7.58
CA THR A 440 -13.06 1.32 7.43
C THR A 440 -13.64 1.19 6.02
N TRP A 441 -12.81 1.29 4.99
CA TRP A 441 -13.21 1.16 3.60
C TRP A 441 -13.86 -0.20 3.33
N ALA A 442 -13.24 -1.28 3.80
CA ALA A 442 -13.78 -2.61 3.58
C ALA A 442 -15.10 -2.85 4.34
N ILE A 443 -15.25 -2.33 5.56
CA ILE A 443 -16.55 -2.35 6.27
C ILE A 443 -17.59 -1.59 5.44
N ALA A 444 -17.24 -0.41 4.94
CA ALA A 444 -18.17 0.44 4.21
C ALA A 444 -18.64 -0.17 2.86
N PHE A 445 -17.73 -0.82 2.13
CA PHE A 445 -17.99 -1.32 0.77
C PHE A 445 -18.36 -2.80 0.67
N GLN A 446 -18.11 -3.62 1.70
CA GLN A 446 -18.34 -5.07 1.62
C GLN A 446 -19.36 -5.59 2.62
N TRP A 447 -19.67 -4.80 3.65
CA TRP A 447 -20.67 -5.16 4.64
C TRP A 447 -22.01 -4.53 4.29
N ASP A 448 -22.59 -4.98 3.17
CA ASP A 448 -23.86 -4.48 2.63
C ASP A 448 -24.99 -4.52 3.68
N ALA A 449 -25.01 -5.52 4.57
CA ALA A 449 -25.99 -5.59 5.66
C ALA A 449 -25.89 -4.42 6.66
N PHE A 450 -24.72 -3.80 6.80
CA PHE A 450 -24.49 -2.64 7.67
C PHE A 450 -24.67 -1.31 6.93
N THR A 451 -24.22 -1.22 5.67
CA THR A 451 -24.24 0.04 4.92
C THR A 451 -25.45 0.24 4.01
N GLY A 452 -26.21 -0.82 3.70
CA GLY A 452 -27.42 -0.78 2.87
C GLY A 452 -27.12 -0.71 1.39
#